data_AF-A0A6C0D2T4-F1
#
_entry.id   AF-A0A6C0D2T4-F1
#
_cell.length_a   1.000
_cell.length_b   1.000
_cell.length_c   1.000
_cell.angle_alpha   90.00
_cell.angle_beta   90.00
_cell.angle_gamma   90.00
#
_symmetry.space_group_name_H-M   'P 1'
#
loop_
_entity.id
_entity.type
_entity.pdbx_description
1 polymer ?
#
loop_
_entity_poly.entity_id
_entity_poly.type
_entity_poly.pdbx_seq_one_letter_code
_entity_poly.pdbx_strand_id
1 'polypeptide(L)'
;MKTYTEEDYKSGDGMLTTVWGPSIWLFLHTMSFNYPNEPTKEQKKYYRDFILNLENVLPCKYCRINLKKNFKKLPLKMEHMKNRYTFSKYIYDLHEHINEMLNKSSGLSYDDVRERFEHFRARCIKKPVIKIEKGCTESLYGEKAKCVIKIVPQNTKCNTFQMNRSCKKKRIIQKL
;
A
#
# COMPACT_ATOMS: atom_id res chain seq x y z
N MET A 1 -25.29 -20.05 -16.96
CA MET A 1 -24.30 -20.36 -18.02
C MET A 1 -22.95 -19.84 -17.54
N LYS A 2 -21.88 -20.64 -17.58
CA LYS A 2 -20.53 -20.16 -17.25
C LYS A 2 -20.02 -19.31 -18.41
N THR A 3 -19.45 -18.15 -18.11
CA THR A 3 -18.86 -17.26 -19.13
C THR A 3 -17.54 -17.79 -19.68
N TYR A 4 -16.77 -18.52 -18.88
CA TYR A 4 -15.43 -19.02 -19.21
C TYR A 4 -15.37 -20.54 -19.31
N THR A 5 -14.46 -21.02 -20.15
CA THR A 5 -14.17 -22.44 -20.39
C THR A 5 -13.15 -22.99 -19.40
N GLU A 6 -12.99 -24.33 -19.36
CA GLU A 6 -11.95 -24.98 -18.55
C GLU A 6 -10.52 -24.67 -19.03
N GLU A 7 -10.35 -24.34 -20.31
CA GLU A 7 -9.08 -23.88 -20.86
C GLU A 7 -8.74 -22.47 -20.33
N ASP A 8 -9.73 -21.57 -20.31
CA ASP A 8 -9.54 -20.22 -19.75
C ASP A 8 -9.08 -20.26 -18.28
N TYR A 9 -9.66 -21.16 -17.46
CA TYR A 9 -9.26 -21.30 -16.05
C TYR A 9 -7.85 -21.89 -15.86
N LYS A 10 -7.32 -22.58 -16.87
CA LYS A 10 -5.96 -23.15 -16.86
C LYS A 10 -4.93 -22.24 -17.49
N SER A 11 -5.34 -21.09 -18.03
CA SER A 11 -4.41 -20.13 -18.65
C SER A 11 -3.31 -19.72 -17.67
N GLY A 12 -2.07 -19.67 -18.17
CA GLY A 12 -0.91 -19.14 -17.47
C GLY A 12 -0.75 -17.62 -17.59
N ASP A 13 -1.74 -16.94 -18.19
CA ASP A 13 -1.72 -15.51 -18.40
C ASP A 13 -1.74 -14.74 -17.08
N GLY A 14 -1.11 -13.56 -17.10
CA GLY A 14 -1.14 -12.66 -15.96
C GLY A 14 -2.48 -11.96 -15.81
N MET A 15 -2.83 -11.59 -14.58
CA MET A 15 -3.99 -10.73 -14.32
C MET A 15 -3.71 -9.30 -14.78
N LEU A 16 -4.74 -8.60 -15.27
CA LEU A 16 -4.64 -7.21 -15.71
C LEU A 16 -4.01 -6.33 -14.62
N THR A 17 -2.86 -5.73 -14.92
CA THR A 17 -2.07 -4.94 -13.95
C THR A 17 -2.83 -3.71 -13.44
N THR A 18 -3.77 -3.20 -14.22
CA THR A 18 -4.66 -2.09 -13.87
C THR A 18 -5.70 -2.46 -12.80
N VAL A 19 -6.00 -3.76 -12.63
CA VAL A 19 -6.97 -4.25 -11.63
C VAL A 19 -6.31 -4.48 -10.28
N TRP A 20 -5.18 -5.17 -10.24
CA TRP A 20 -4.53 -5.57 -8.98
C TRP A 20 -3.38 -4.65 -8.54
N GLY A 21 -2.73 -3.95 -9.47
CA GLY A 21 -1.57 -3.09 -9.20
C GLY A 21 -1.85 -2.00 -8.16
N PRO A 22 -2.94 -1.23 -8.29
CA PRO A 22 -3.35 -0.27 -7.27
C PRO A 22 -3.53 -0.87 -5.88
N SER A 23 -4.15 -2.05 -5.80
CA SER A 23 -4.46 -2.73 -4.54
C SER A 23 -3.20 -3.21 -3.84
N ILE A 24 -2.22 -3.77 -4.56
CA ILE A 24 -0.95 -4.16 -3.93
C ILE A 24 -0.17 -2.94 -3.44
N TRP A 25 -0.14 -1.84 -4.21
CA TRP A 25 0.55 -0.62 -3.76
C TRP A 25 -0.12 0.02 -2.55
N LEU A 26 -1.45 0.00 -2.48
CA LEU A 26 -2.19 0.41 -1.30
C LEU A 26 -1.79 -0.43 -0.08
N PHE A 27 -1.70 -1.75 -0.24
CA PHE A 27 -1.27 -2.65 0.84
C PHE A 27 0.19 -2.39 1.26
N LEU A 28 1.12 -2.32 0.30
CA LEU A 28 2.55 -2.11 0.56
C LEU A 28 2.82 -0.81 1.32
N HIS A 29 2.16 0.28 0.90
CA HIS A 29 2.24 1.55 1.62
C HIS A 29 1.60 1.47 3.00
N THR A 30 0.40 0.89 3.14
CA THR A 30 -0.23 0.72 4.45
C THR A 30 0.65 -0.09 5.41
N MET A 31 1.20 -1.20 4.93
CA MET A 31 2.11 -2.06 5.67
C MET A 31 3.38 -1.31 6.09
N SER A 32 3.97 -0.52 5.19
CA SER A 32 5.22 0.20 5.47
C SER A 32 5.03 1.35 6.46
N PHE A 33 3.92 2.09 6.39
CA PHE A 33 3.56 3.10 7.38
C PHE A 33 3.10 2.51 8.72
N ASN A 34 2.78 1.22 8.78
CA ASN A 34 2.52 0.51 10.03
C ASN A 34 3.74 -0.23 10.59
N TYR A 35 4.86 -0.26 9.87
CA TYR A 35 6.09 -0.90 10.33
C TYR A 35 6.54 -0.31 11.70
N PRO A 36 7.12 -1.10 12.62
CA PRO A 36 7.53 -0.59 13.93
C PRO A 36 8.58 0.53 13.83
N ASN A 37 8.52 1.48 14.75
CA ASN A 37 9.58 2.48 14.89
C ASN A 37 10.88 1.86 15.42
N GLU A 38 10.75 0.84 16.26
CA GLU A 38 11.87 0.07 16.83
C GLU A 38 11.67 -1.42 16.54
N PRO A 39 11.94 -1.85 15.29
CA PRO A 39 11.67 -3.23 14.89
C PRO A 39 12.72 -4.21 15.44
N THR A 40 12.27 -5.39 15.87
CA THR A 40 13.13 -6.51 16.24
C THR A 40 13.89 -7.05 15.01
N LYS A 41 14.97 -7.81 15.25
CA LYS A 41 15.73 -8.47 14.16
C LYS A 41 14.82 -9.35 13.29
N GLU A 42 13.90 -10.04 13.93
CA GLU A 42 12.93 -10.93 13.29
C GLU A 42 11.92 -10.15 12.43
N GLN A 43 11.36 -9.05 12.95
CA GLN A 43 10.49 -8.16 12.19
C GLN A 43 11.20 -7.56 10.97
N LYS A 44 12.47 -7.17 11.09
CA LYS A 44 13.28 -6.73 9.93
C LYS A 44 13.36 -7.82 8.87
N LYS A 45 13.62 -9.07 9.27
CA LYS A 45 13.68 -10.22 8.35
C LYS A 45 12.34 -10.44 7.65
N TYR A 46 11.23 -10.53 8.39
CA TYR A 46 9.91 -10.81 7.82
C TYR A 46 9.47 -9.81 6.77
N TYR A 47 9.59 -8.51 7.07
CA TYR A 47 9.18 -7.47 6.13
C TYR A 47 10.10 -7.42 4.91
N ARG A 48 11.42 -7.60 5.10
CA ARG A 48 12.37 -7.64 4.00
C ARG A 48 12.12 -8.83 3.07
N ASP A 49 11.95 -10.02 3.63
CA ASP A 49 11.71 -11.24 2.87
C ASP A 49 10.37 -11.16 2.13
N PHE A 50 9.34 -10.56 2.74
CA PHE A 50 8.06 -10.31 2.07
C PHE A 50 8.25 -9.46 0.81
N ILE A 51 8.96 -8.33 0.91
CA ILE A 51 9.18 -7.43 -0.24
C ILE A 51 10.01 -8.11 -1.33
N LEU A 52 11.09 -8.80 -0.96
CA LEU A 52 11.94 -9.47 -1.94
C LEU A 52 11.21 -10.61 -2.65
N ASN A 53 10.33 -11.33 -1.96
CA ASN A 53 9.56 -12.42 -2.57
C ASN A 53 8.50 -11.96 -3.58
N LEU A 54 8.16 -10.66 -3.63
CA LEU A 54 7.28 -10.14 -4.67
C LEU A 54 7.79 -10.45 -6.09
N GLU A 55 9.12 -10.52 -6.29
CA GLU A 55 9.69 -10.88 -7.59
C GLU A 55 9.29 -12.29 -8.05
N ASN A 56 8.80 -13.15 -7.15
CA ASN A 56 8.39 -14.51 -7.44
C ASN A 56 6.88 -14.69 -7.59
N VAL A 57 6.06 -13.84 -6.94
CA VAL A 57 4.62 -14.11 -6.77
C VAL A 57 3.68 -13.10 -7.43
N LEU A 58 4.18 -11.96 -7.95
CA LEU A 58 3.31 -11.00 -8.64
C LEU A 58 2.59 -11.68 -9.82
N PRO A 59 1.27 -11.46 -10.03
CA PRO A 59 0.47 -12.14 -11.06
C PRO A 59 0.68 -11.55 -12.46
N CYS A 60 1.94 -11.31 -12.82
CA CYS A 60 2.38 -10.74 -14.09
C CYS A 60 3.85 -11.13 -14.32
N LYS A 61 4.11 -11.96 -15.34
CA LYS A 61 5.46 -12.49 -15.67
C LYS A 61 6.49 -11.38 -15.83
N TYR A 62 6.18 -10.35 -16.63
CA TYR A 62 7.12 -9.25 -16.88
C TYR A 62 7.32 -8.36 -15.66
N CYS A 63 6.29 -8.20 -14.82
CA CYS A 63 6.40 -7.45 -13.57
C CYS A 63 7.39 -8.12 -12.62
N ARG A 64 7.35 -9.46 -12.51
CA ARG A 64 8.34 -10.26 -11.75
C ARG A 64 9.77 -10.08 -12.26
N ILE A 65 9.96 -10.23 -13.57
CA ILE A 65 11.27 -10.05 -14.22
C ILE A 65 11.81 -8.63 -14.01
N ASN A 66 10.96 -7.62 -14.17
CA ASN A 66 11.35 -6.22 -14.00
C ASN A 66 11.63 -5.89 -12.54
N LEU A 67 10.84 -6.40 -11.59
CA LEU A 67 11.07 -6.15 -10.16
C LEU A 67 12.43 -6.67 -9.71
N LYS A 68 12.86 -7.83 -10.20
CA LYS A 68 14.22 -8.36 -9.96
C LYS A 68 15.31 -7.42 -10.46
N LYS A 69 15.11 -6.76 -11.62
CA LYS A 69 16.03 -5.74 -12.14
C LYS A 69 15.97 -4.47 -11.29
N ASN A 70 14.79 -4.08 -10.84
CA ASN A 70 14.58 -2.91 -9.99
C ASN A 70 15.27 -3.08 -8.64
N PHE A 71 15.22 -4.26 -8.03
CA PHE A 71 15.98 -4.56 -6.80
C PHE A 71 17.50 -4.55 -7.01
N LYS A 72 18.00 -4.71 -8.23
CA LYS A 72 19.44 -4.51 -8.52
C LYS A 72 19.78 -3.02 -8.57
N LYS A 73 18.91 -2.19 -9.16
CA LYS A 73 19.10 -0.73 -9.26
C LYS A 73 18.85 -0.01 -7.92
N LEU A 74 17.85 -0.47 -7.18
CA LEU A 74 17.41 0.07 -5.89
C LEU A 74 17.38 -1.09 -4.86
N PRO A 75 18.54 -1.51 -4.32
CA PRO A 75 18.62 -2.68 -3.45
C PRO A 75 18.03 -2.46 -2.06
N LEU A 76 17.18 -3.39 -1.61
CA LEU A 76 16.66 -3.42 -0.24
C LEU A 76 17.71 -3.90 0.76
N LYS A 77 18.49 -2.95 1.27
CA LYS A 77 19.49 -3.12 2.33
C LYS A 77 18.90 -3.03 3.74
N MET A 78 19.66 -3.49 4.74
CA MET A 78 19.26 -3.46 6.16
C MET A 78 19.13 -2.05 6.74
N GLU A 79 19.78 -1.05 6.13
CA GLU A 79 19.61 0.37 6.50
C GLU A 79 18.17 0.85 6.29
N HIS A 80 17.49 0.36 5.26
CA HIS A 80 16.07 0.63 5.02
C HIS A 80 15.17 -0.01 6.07
N MET A 81 15.64 -1.07 6.73
CA MET A 81 14.89 -1.78 7.77
C MET A 81 15.14 -1.18 9.17
N LYS A 82 15.80 -0.02 9.28
CA LYS A 82 16.13 0.60 10.58
C LYS A 82 14.88 0.91 11.40
N ASN A 83 13.88 1.54 10.78
CA ASN A 83 12.63 1.95 11.42
C ASN A 83 11.53 2.18 10.36
N ARG A 84 10.33 2.58 10.82
CA ARG A 84 9.19 2.95 9.97
C ARG A 84 9.54 3.93 8.86
N TYR A 85 10.28 4.99 9.18
CA TYR A 85 10.62 6.03 8.19
C TYR A 85 11.48 5.46 7.08
N THR A 86 12.58 4.78 7.42
CA THR A 86 13.51 4.24 6.41
C THR A 86 12.83 3.19 5.52
N PHE A 87 11.93 2.37 6.08
CA PHE A 87 11.27 1.32 5.33
C PHE A 87 10.15 1.88 4.44
N SER A 88 9.30 2.76 4.97
CA SER A 88 8.26 3.42 4.17
C SER A 88 8.85 4.29 3.07
N LYS A 89 9.99 4.96 3.33
CA LYS A 89 10.69 5.73 2.31
C LYS A 89 11.19 4.85 1.17
N TYR A 90 11.75 3.68 1.48
CA TYR A 90 12.16 2.71 0.45
C TYR A 90 10.97 2.25 -0.41
N ILE A 91 9.81 1.95 0.19
CA ILE A 91 8.61 1.55 -0.56
C ILE A 91 8.10 2.66 -1.46
N TYR A 92 8.15 3.92 -0.98
CA TYR A 92 7.87 5.10 -1.80
C TYR A 92 8.86 5.22 -2.97
N ASP A 93 10.16 5.12 -2.72
CA ASP A 93 11.19 5.25 -3.77
C ASP A 93 11.09 4.15 -4.82
N LEU A 94 10.77 2.92 -4.40
CA LEU A 94 10.52 1.81 -5.31
C LEU A 94 9.29 2.07 -6.20
N HIS A 95 8.21 2.62 -5.64
CA HIS A 95 7.01 2.94 -6.39
C HIS A 95 7.29 4.05 -7.41
N GLU A 96 7.98 5.12 -7.01
CA GLU A 96 8.31 6.22 -7.92
C GLU A 96 9.29 5.78 -9.01
N HIS A 97 10.27 4.92 -8.69
CA HIS A 97 11.15 4.31 -9.70
C HIS A 97 10.36 3.52 -10.76
N ILE A 98 9.35 2.74 -10.33
CA ILE A 98 8.49 1.98 -11.25
C ILE A 98 7.57 2.92 -12.04
N ASN A 99 7.08 4.00 -11.44
CA ASN A 99 6.29 5.00 -12.13
C ASN A 99 7.10 5.66 -13.26
N GLU A 100 8.33 6.07 -12.97
CA GLU A 100 9.25 6.63 -13.96
C GLU A 100 9.49 5.67 -15.12
N MET A 101 9.78 4.40 -14.84
CA MET A 101 9.94 3.36 -15.88
C MET A 101 8.71 3.18 -16.78
N LEU A 102 7.52 3.46 -16.25
CA LEU A 102 6.24 3.35 -16.96
C LEU A 102 5.78 4.69 -17.56
N ASN A 103 6.62 5.73 -17.54
CA ASN A 103 6.29 7.10 -17.94
C ASN A 103 5.05 7.64 -17.20
N LYS A 104 4.94 7.33 -15.92
CA LYS A 104 3.91 7.81 -15.00
C LYS A 104 4.56 8.73 -13.97
N SER A 105 3.77 9.66 -13.45
CA SER A 105 4.15 10.47 -12.30
C SER A 105 3.02 10.44 -11.27
N SER A 106 3.37 10.28 -9.99
CA SER A 106 2.40 10.39 -8.91
C SER A 106 2.04 11.86 -8.64
N GLY A 107 2.99 12.78 -8.85
CA GLY A 107 2.92 14.18 -8.46
C GLY A 107 2.90 14.40 -6.94
N LEU A 108 3.34 13.43 -6.14
CA LEU A 108 3.27 13.46 -4.68
C LEU A 108 4.67 13.33 -4.08
N SER A 109 4.96 14.10 -3.04
CA SER A 109 6.14 13.89 -2.21
C SER A 109 5.95 12.72 -1.25
N TYR A 110 7.04 12.24 -0.63
CA TYR A 110 6.95 11.25 0.45
C TYR A 110 6.04 11.73 1.59
N ASP A 111 6.12 13.02 1.95
CA ASP A 111 5.31 13.59 3.03
C ASP A 111 3.81 13.62 2.68
N ASP A 112 3.46 13.88 1.42
CA ASP A 112 2.06 13.80 0.95
C ASP A 112 1.52 12.38 1.06
N VAL A 113 2.34 11.39 0.70
CA VAL A 113 1.98 9.97 0.81
C VAL A 113 1.88 9.58 2.28
N ARG A 114 2.82 9.99 3.14
CA ARG A 114 2.75 9.75 4.59
C ARG A 114 1.44 10.30 5.16
N GLU A 115 1.14 11.57 4.94
CA GLU A 115 -0.08 12.20 5.47
C GLU A 115 -1.35 11.48 4.99
N ARG A 116 -1.39 11.10 3.71
CA ARG A 116 -2.50 10.34 3.13
C ARG A 116 -2.79 9.06 3.90
N PHE A 117 -1.76 8.27 4.20
CA PHE A 117 -1.92 6.98 4.89
C PHE A 117 -2.12 7.15 6.40
N GLU A 118 -1.61 8.22 7.01
CA GLU A 118 -1.84 8.53 8.43
C GLU A 118 -3.33 8.81 8.76
N HIS A 119 -4.12 9.27 7.79
CA HIS A 119 -5.58 9.38 7.96
C HIS A 119 -6.27 8.04 8.25
N PHE A 120 -5.64 6.92 7.90
CA PHE A 120 -6.17 5.57 8.11
C PHE A 120 -5.66 4.90 9.39
N ARG A 121 -4.76 5.54 10.14
CA ARG A 121 -4.20 4.95 11.35
C ARG A 121 -5.30 4.74 12.40
N ALA A 122 -5.48 3.49 12.79
CA ALA A 122 -6.32 3.13 13.91
C ALA A 122 -5.74 3.67 15.22
N ARG A 123 -6.62 4.16 16.09
CA ARG A 123 -6.29 4.70 17.41
C ARG A 123 -7.16 4.01 18.45
N CYS A 124 -6.58 3.76 19.62
CA CYS A 124 -7.32 3.26 20.76
C CYS A 124 -7.80 4.46 21.57
N ILE A 125 -9.07 4.84 21.40
CA ILE A 125 -9.72 5.78 22.31
C ILE A 125 -10.29 4.95 23.48
N LYS A 126 -10.09 5.41 24.71
CA LYS A 126 -10.68 4.80 25.91
C LYS A 126 -12.16 5.19 26.01
N LYS A 127 -13.01 4.75 25.07
CA LYS A 127 -14.47 4.84 25.22
C LYS A 127 -15.03 3.49 25.67
N PRO A 128 -16.07 3.47 26.52
CA PRO A 128 -16.76 2.26 26.91
C PRO A 128 -17.66 1.82 25.74
N VAL A 129 -17.09 1.22 24.71
CA VAL A 129 -17.85 0.64 23.60
C VAL A 129 -17.59 -0.86 23.56
N ILE A 130 -18.65 -1.64 23.39
CA ILE A 130 -18.57 -3.10 23.20
C ILE A 130 -17.71 -3.36 21.96
N LYS A 131 -16.50 -3.88 22.17
CA LYS A 131 -15.57 -4.22 21.09
C LYS A 131 -15.95 -5.58 20.51
N ILE A 132 -16.45 -5.60 19.27
CA ILE A 132 -16.69 -6.83 18.51
C ILE A 132 -15.34 -7.43 18.03
N GLU A 133 -14.33 -6.59 17.78
CA GLU A 133 -12.99 -7.01 17.33
C GLU A 133 -11.91 -6.70 18.38
N LYS A 134 -10.94 -7.61 18.55
CA LYS A 134 -9.76 -7.39 19.39
C LYS A 134 -8.74 -6.51 18.65
N GLY A 135 -8.96 -5.19 18.66
CA GLY A 135 -8.04 -4.22 18.05
C GLY A 135 -8.43 -2.76 18.29
N CYS A 136 -7.50 -1.83 18.07
CA CYS A 136 -7.86 -0.42 17.92
C CYS A 136 -8.62 -0.27 16.60
N THR A 137 -9.84 0.24 16.60
CA THR A 137 -10.64 0.47 15.38
C THR A 137 -11.19 1.88 15.28
N GLU A 138 -10.74 2.79 16.16
CA GLU A 138 -11.23 4.16 16.19
C GLU A 138 -10.35 5.11 15.36
N SER A 139 -10.96 6.16 14.83
CA SER A 139 -10.26 7.23 14.11
C SER A 139 -9.84 8.34 15.10
N LEU A 140 -8.96 9.26 14.70
CA LEU A 140 -8.55 10.41 15.56
C LEU A 140 -9.76 11.24 16.05
N TYR A 141 -10.76 11.42 15.17
CA TYR A 141 -12.13 11.89 15.43
C TYR A 141 -12.92 11.78 14.10
N GLY A 142 -14.25 11.83 14.13
CA GLY A 142 -15.12 11.70 12.95
C GLY A 142 -15.35 10.25 12.48
N GLU A 143 -15.98 10.08 11.32
CA GLU A 143 -16.41 8.77 10.80
C GLU A 143 -15.25 7.77 10.64
N LYS A 144 -15.56 6.48 10.87
CA LYS A 144 -14.65 5.37 10.57
C LYS A 144 -14.52 5.23 9.05
N ALA A 145 -13.30 5.29 8.55
CA ALA A 145 -13.04 5.08 7.13
C ALA A 145 -13.12 3.58 6.79
N LYS A 146 -13.67 3.26 5.61
CA LYS A 146 -13.62 1.93 5.01
C LYS A 146 -13.09 2.02 3.59
N CYS A 147 -12.36 1.00 3.13
CA CYS A 147 -11.91 0.90 1.75
C CYS A 147 -13.04 0.32 0.88
N VAL A 148 -13.24 0.87 -0.31
CA VAL A 148 -14.16 0.36 -1.33
C VAL A 148 -13.35 0.08 -2.60
N ILE A 149 -13.34 -1.17 -3.05
CA ILE A 149 -12.70 -1.58 -4.31
C ILE A 149 -13.69 -1.36 -5.45
N LYS A 150 -13.33 -0.52 -6.41
CA LYS A 150 -14.17 -0.18 -7.56
C LYS A 150 -13.43 -0.51 -8.86
N ILE A 151 -14.00 -1.42 -9.66
CA ILE A 151 -13.50 -1.73 -11.01
C ILE A 151 -14.32 -0.94 -12.02
N VAL A 152 -13.62 -0.25 -12.93
CA VAL A 152 -14.22 0.60 -13.97
C VAL A 152 -13.56 0.32 -15.32
N PRO A 153 -14.22 0.63 -16.46
CA PRO A 153 -13.58 0.55 -17.78
C PRO A 153 -12.26 1.32 -17.82
N GLN A 154 -11.26 0.78 -18.51
CA GLN A 154 -9.90 1.34 -18.52
C GLN A 154 -9.81 2.79 -19.04
N ASN A 155 -10.75 3.20 -19.90
CA ASN A 155 -10.85 4.57 -20.42
C ASN A 155 -11.56 5.55 -19.49
N THR A 156 -12.03 5.10 -18.32
CA THR A 156 -12.68 5.96 -17.32
C THR A 156 -11.66 6.95 -16.76
N LYS A 157 -11.90 8.25 -16.97
CA LYS A 157 -11.04 9.32 -16.44
C LYS A 157 -11.30 9.50 -14.94
N CYS A 158 -10.58 8.78 -14.11
CA CYS A 158 -10.62 8.95 -12.65
C CYS A 158 -9.28 8.65 -11.99
N ASN A 159 -9.06 9.25 -10.82
CA ASN A 159 -7.89 8.93 -10.01
C ASN A 159 -8.00 7.51 -9.44
N THR A 160 -6.89 6.79 -9.44
CA THR A 160 -6.78 5.45 -8.86
C THR A 160 -7.09 5.44 -7.36
N PHE A 161 -6.60 6.44 -6.64
CA PHE A 161 -6.86 6.61 -5.21
C PHE A 161 -7.86 7.75 -4.99
N GLN A 162 -8.95 7.44 -4.29
CA GLN A 162 -10.00 8.39 -3.97
C GLN A 162 -10.29 8.29 -2.47
N MET A 163 -10.28 9.43 -1.79
CA MET A 163 -10.60 9.52 -0.37
C MET A 163 -11.64 10.60 -0.15
N ASN A 164 -12.77 10.22 0.46
CA ASN A 164 -13.82 11.16 0.82
C ASN A 164 -13.25 12.26 1.73
N ARG A 165 -13.72 13.51 1.55
CA ARG A 165 -13.32 14.64 2.38
C ARG A 165 -13.61 14.40 3.87
N SER A 166 -14.68 13.67 4.22
CA SER A 166 -14.98 13.31 5.62
C SER A 166 -13.94 12.39 6.26
N CYS A 167 -13.19 11.63 5.44
CA CYS A 167 -12.10 10.78 5.90
C CYS A 167 -10.79 11.54 6.11
N LYS A 168 -10.64 12.76 5.55
CA LYS A 168 -9.44 13.60 5.73
C LYS A 168 -9.50 14.27 7.11
N LYS A 169 -8.57 13.91 7.99
CA LYS A 169 -8.50 14.45 9.35
C LYS A 169 -7.64 15.72 9.37
N LYS A 170 -8.13 16.84 9.93
CA LYS A 170 -7.39 18.08 10.27
C LYS A 170 -7.18 18.26 11.78
N ARG A 171 -5.96 18.49 12.28
CA ARG A 171 -5.79 18.81 13.71
C ARG A 171 -6.63 20.04 14.08
N ILE A 172 -7.49 19.92 15.10
CA ILE A 172 -8.13 21.08 15.71
C ILE A 172 -7.01 21.73 16.54
N ILE A 173 -6.48 22.85 16.07
CA ILE A 173 -5.58 23.66 16.89
C ILE A 173 -6.47 24.24 17.99
N GLN A 174 -6.38 23.69 19.20
CA GLN A 174 -6.86 24.42 20.37
C GLN A 174 -5.99 25.69 20.45
N LYS A 175 -6.60 26.84 20.18
CA LYS A 175 -5.99 28.11 20.57
C LYS A 175 -5.80 28.03 22.09
N LEU A 176 -4.54 28.13 22.51
CA LEU A 176 -4.18 28.39 23.91
C LEU A 176 -4.89 29.67 24.39
#